data_AF-A0A2G4I7J7-F1
#
_entry.id   AF-A0A2G4I7J7-F1
#
_cell.length_a   1.000
_cell.length_b   1.000
_cell.length_c   1.000
_cell.angle_alpha   90.00
_cell.angle_beta   90.00
_cell.angle_gamma   90.00
#
_symmetry.space_group_name_H-M   'P 1'
#
loop_
_entity.id
_entity.type
_entity.pdbx_description
1 polymer ?
#
loop_
_entity_poly.entity_id
_entity_poly.type
_entity_poly.pdbx_seq_one_letter_code
_entity_poly.pdbx_strand_id
1 'polypeptide(L)'
;MTNYAEATTLNEPPRGHARIVYLGSVSPHWEVYGDYGDQNMLEEFRARTLARLILLPRNDPQFRRNQERVNKDAERERISIEWELGYAVAAEAPAVAPAAAPAE
;
A
#
# COMPACT_ATOMS: atom_id res chain seq x y z
N MET A 1 28.01 1.92 -38.28
CA MET A 1 26.96 0.96 -37.88
C MET A 1 26.27 1.51 -36.65
N THR A 2 25.13 2.15 -36.84
CA THR A 2 24.36 2.75 -35.76
C THR A 2 23.20 1.83 -35.46
N ASN A 3 23.12 1.32 -34.23
CA ASN A 3 21.88 0.87 -33.62
C ASN A 3 21.98 1.23 -32.14
N TYR A 4 21.60 2.47 -31.82
CA TYR A 4 21.15 2.81 -30.49
C TYR A 4 19.74 2.23 -30.38
N ALA A 5 19.61 1.07 -29.74
CA ALA A 5 18.32 0.61 -29.25
C ALA A 5 17.96 1.50 -28.06
N GLU A 6 17.34 2.64 -28.33
CA GLU A 6 16.59 3.34 -27.29
C GLU A 6 15.50 2.37 -26.85
N ALA A 7 15.60 1.88 -25.61
CA ALA A 7 14.51 1.19 -24.96
C ALA A 7 13.37 2.20 -24.76
N THR A 8 12.53 2.35 -25.79
CA THR A 8 11.24 3.03 -25.68
C THR A 8 10.39 2.22 -24.71
N THR A 9 10.55 2.53 -23.43
CA THR A 9 9.52 2.28 -22.42
C THR A 9 8.34 3.17 -22.81
N LEU A 10 7.51 2.65 -23.73
CA LEU A 10 6.18 3.19 -23.98
C LEU A 10 5.45 3.15 -22.64
N ASN A 11 5.49 4.28 -21.94
CA ASN A 11 4.81 4.52 -20.68
C ASN A 11 3.31 4.62 -20.97
N GLU A 12 2.72 3.48 -21.32
CA GLU A 12 1.28 3.38 -21.49
C GLU A 12 0.64 3.72 -20.15
N PRO A 13 -0.41 4.56 -20.13
CA PRO A 13 -0.99 5.02 -18.89
C PRO A 13 -1.46 3.83 -18.04
N PRO A 14 -1.40 3.95 -16.70
CA PRO A 14 -1.87 2.90 -15.82
C PRO A 14 -3.33 2.56 -16.12
N ARG A 15 -3.64 1.27 -16.14
CA ARG A 15 -4.96 0.71 -16.42
C ARG A 15 -5.88 0.76 -15.21
N GLY A 16 -5.31 1.01 -14.03
CA GLY A 16 -6.04 1.19 -12.79
C GLY A 16 -5.13 1.62 -11.65
N HIS A 17 -5.74 1.90 -10.51
CA HIS A 17 -5.05 2.28 -9.28
C HIS A 17 -5.59 1.52 -8.07
N ALA A 18 -4.68 1.07 -7.21
CA ALA A 18 -5.02 0.42 -5.95
C ALA A 18 -4.21 0.97 -4.77
N ARG A 19 -4.87 1.13 -3.62
CA ARG A 19 -4.24 1.47 -2.35
C ARG A 19 -4.18 0.27 -1.42
N ILE A 20 -3.00 0.03 -0.87
CA ILE A 20 -2.73 -1.06 0.06
C ILE A 20 -2.49 -0.44 1.43
N VAL A 21 -3.47 -0.63 2.33
CA VAL A 21 -3.56 0.07 3.61
C VAL A 21 -3.25 -0.90 4.75
N TYR A 22 -2.35 -0.50 5.64
CA TYR A 22 -2.09 -1.23 6.87
C TYR A 22 -3.14 -0.89 7.92
N LEU A 23 -3.97 -1.88 8.29
CA LEU A 23 -5.05 -1.72 9.27
C LEU A 23 -4.58 -1.79 10.73
N GLY A 24 -3.41 -2.38 10.97
CA GLY A 24 -2.84 -2.53 12.30
C GLY A 24 -2.46 -3.96 12.65
N SER A 25 -2.18 -4.18 13.94
CA SER A 25 -1.64 -5.44 14.46
C SER A 25 -2.67 -6.58 14.58
N VAL A 26 -3.94 -6.35 14.23
CA VAL A 26 -5.01 -7.36 14.26
C VAL A 26 -5.31 -7.81 12.83
N SER A 27 -5.54 -9.11 12.64
CA SER A 27 -5.86 -9.67 11.33
C SER A 27 -7.28 -9.31 10.88
N PRO A 28 -7.52 -8.99 9.59
CA PRO A 28 -6.52 -8.86 8.52
C PRO A 28 -5.65 -7.60 8.68
N HIS A 29 -4.32 -7.76 8.61
CA HIS A 29 -3.37 -6.65 8.79
C HIS A 29 -3.42 -5.62 7.66
N TRP A 30 -3.96 -6.02 6.50
CA TRP A 30 -3.92 -5.26 5.27
C TRP A 30 -5.29 -5.26 4.62
N GLU A 31 -5.64 -4.15 4.00
CA GLU A 31 -6.77 -4.01 3.10
C GLU A 31 -6.28 -3.47 1.75
N VAL A 32 -6.97 -3.84 0.67
CA VAL A 32 -6.65 -3.35 -0.67
C VAL A 32 -7.91 -2.72 -1.26
N TYR A 33 -7.83 -1.44 -1.56
CA TYR A 33 -8.89 -0.67 -2.22
C TYR A 33 -8.53 -0.45 -3.68
N GLY A 34 -9.49 -0.63 -4.58
CA GLY A 34 -9.38 -0.18 -5.97
C GLY A 34 -10.01 1.19 -6.13
N ASP A 35 -9.26 2.17 -6.61
CA ASP A 35 -9.75 3.55 -6.73
C ASP A 35 -10.37 3.81 -8.11
N TYR A 36 -9.70 3.39 -9.19
CA TYR A 36 -10.23 3.43 -10.57
C TYR A 36 -9.61 2.35 -11.45
N GLY A 37 -10.27 1.99 -12.55
CA GLY A 37 -9.80 0.99 -13.52
C GLY A 37 -10.78 -0.17 -13.70
N ASP A 38 -10.33 -1.19 -14.44
CA ASP A 38 -11.10 -2.42 -14.64
C ASP A 38 -11.29 -3.18 -13.32
N GLN A 39 -12.54 -3.46 -12.95
CA GLN A 39 -12.89 -4.04 -11.66
C GLN A 39 -12.40 -5.49 -11.51
N ASN A 40 -12.53 -6.31 -12.56
CA ASN A 40 -12.10 -7.71 -12.51
C ASN A 40 -10.58 -7.81 -12.33
N MET A 41 -9.82 -7.00 -13.07
CA MET A 41 -8.37 -6.90 -12.94
C MET A 41 -7.97 -6.50 -11.51
N LEU A 42 -8.62 -5.48 -10.94
CA LEU A 42 -8.33 -5.02 -9.57
C LEU A 42 -8.72 -6.05 -8.51
N GLU A 43 -9.81 -6.79 -8.71
CA GLU A 43 -10.25 -7.85 -7.79
C GLU A 43 -9.27 -9.04 -7.80
N GLU A 44 -8.80 -9.45 -8.98
CA GLU A 44 -7.75 -10.47 -9.10
C GLU A 44 -6.44 -10.02 -8.45
N PHE A 45 -6.03 -8.77 -8.68
CA PHE A 45 -4.85 -8.18 -8.05
C PHE A 45 -4.98 -8.12 -6.53
N ARG A 46 -6.16 -7.74 -6.01
CA ARG A 46 -6.49 -7.73 -4.58
C ARG A 46 -6.35 -9.13 -3.98
N ALA A 47 -6.95 -10.14 -4.61
CA ALA A 47 -6.87 -11.52 -4.13
C ALA A 47 -5.41 -12.01 -4.05
N ARG A 48 -4.61 -11.76 -5.08
CA ARG A 48 -3.18 -12.11 -5.13
C ARG A 48 -2.35 -11.34 -4.09
N THR A 49 -2.68 -10.09 -3.83
CA THR A 49 -1.99 -9.25 -2.84
C THR A 49 -2.30 -9.72 -1.42
N LEU A 50 -3.58 -9.89 -1.08
CA LEU A 50 -4.00 -10.36 0.24
C LEU A 50 -3.47 -11.77 0.54
N ALA A 51 -3.46 -12.69 -0.43
CA ALA A 51 -2.89 -14.03 -0.24
C ALA A 51 -1.41 -14.00 0.17
N ARG A 52 -0.65 -12.97 -0.23
CA ARG A 52 0.76 -12.80 0.16
C ARG A 52 0.95 -12.08 1.48
N LEU A 53 -0.01 -11.26 1.90
CA LEU A 53 0.13 -10.35 3.03
C LEU A 53 -0.70 -10.74 4.26
N ILE A 54 -1.68 -11.64 4.12
CA ILE A 54 -2.68 -11.95 5.17
C ILE A 54 -2.08 -12.34 6.53
N LEU A 55 -0.95 -13.05 6.53
CA LEU A 55 -0.25 -13.47 7.76
C LEU A 55 0.96 -12.60 8.12
N LEU A 56 1.26 -11.57 7.33
CA LEU A 56 2.49 -10.79 7.48
C LEU A 56 2.19 -9.42 8.04
N PRO A 57 2.46 -9.15 9.33
CA PRO A 57 2.45 -7.79 9.82
C PRO A 57 3.59 -6.98 9.18
N ARG A 58 3.47 -5.66 9.21
CA ARG A 58 4.43 -4.72 8.59
C ARG A 58 5.89 -4.89 9.03
N ASN A 59 6.13 -5.30 10.28
CA ASN A 59 7.47 -5.47 10.83
C ASN A 59 8.07 -6.86 10.59
N ASP A 60 7.36 -7.74 9.87
CA ASP A 60 7.84 -9.08 9.57
C ASP A 60 9.00 -9.07 8.56
N PRO A 61 10.07 -9.87 8.74
CA PRO A 61 11.17 -9.96 7.77
C PRO A 61 10.72 -10.35 6.35
N GLN A 62 9.68 -11.16 6.20
CA GLN A 62 9.15 -11.61 4.91
C GLN A 62 8.33 -10.53 4.20
N PHE A 63 7.83 -9.53 4.93
CA PHE A 63 7.01 -8.45 4.38
C PHE A 63 7.69 -7.75 3.19
N ARG A 64 8.97 -7.37 3.32
CA ARG A 64 9.69 -6.66 2.25
C ARG A 64 9.76 -7.45 0.93
N ARG A 65 9.97 -8.77 1.02
CA ARG A 65 10.01 -9.64 -0.18
C ARG A 65 8.65 -9.75 -0.84
N ASN A 66 7.59 -9.83 -0.05
CA ASN A 66 6.24 -9.88 -0.60
C ASN A 66 5.78 -8.52 -1.13
N GLN A 67 6.19 -7.42 -0.52
CA GLN A 67 5.99 -6.07 -1.04
C GLN A 67 6.64 -5.90 -2.42
N GLU A 68 7.91 -6.31 -2.58
CA GLU A 68 8.58 -6.29 -3.89
C GLU A 68 7.86 -7.15 -4.94
N ARG A 69 7.32 -8.32 -4.53
CA ARG A 69 6.53 -9.17 -5.42
C ARG A 69 5.22 -8.52 -5.84
N VAL A 70 4.52 -7.87 -4.91
CA VAL A 70 3.28 -7.13 -5.19
C VAL A 70 3.57 -5.95 -6.12
N ASN A 71 4.67 -5.23 -5.91
CA ASN A 71 5.08 -4.14 -6.81
C ASN A 71 5.32 -4.65 -8.23
N LYS A 72 6.02 -5.78 -8.40
CA LYS A 72 6.25 -6.39 -9.71
C LYS A 72 4.97 -6.89 -10.39
N ASP A 73 4.03 -7.45 -9.61
CA ASP A 73 2.72 -7.83 -10.14
C ASP A 73 1.96 -6.60 -10.65
N ALA A 74 1.96 -5.52 -9.88
CA ALA A 74 1.32 -4.26 -10.26
C ALA A 74 1.94 -3.65 -11.52
N GLU A 75 3.28 -3.61 -11.60
CA GLU A 75 4.01 -3.16 -12.80
C GLU A 75 3.63 -3.99 -14.04
N ARG A 76 3.61 -5.33 -13.91
CA ARG A 76 3.27 -6.24 -15.02
C ARG A 76 1.85 -6.01 -15.53
N GLU A 77 0.92 -5.69 -14.65
CA GLU A 77 -0.49 -5.48 -14.97
C GLU A 77 -0.83 -4.03 -15.30
N ARG A 78 0.15 -3.12 -15.19
CA ARG A 78 -0.01 -1.66 -15.33
C ARG A 78 -1.02 -1.08 -14.34
N ILE A 79 -0.96 -1.56 -13.10
CA ILE A 79 -1.73 -1.01 -11.98
C ILE A 79 -0.79 -0.08 -11.21
N SER A 80 -1.17 1.19 -11.08
CA SER A 80 -0.48 2.09 -10.15
C SER A 80 -0.86 1.69 -8.73
N ILE A 81 0.11 1.59 -7.83
CA ILE A 81 -0.18 1.24 -6.44
C ILE A 81 0.38 2.27 -5.47
N GLU A 82 -0.33 2.45 -4.36
CA GLU A 82 0.08 3.29 -3.25
C GLU A 82 0.05 2.46 -1.95
N TRP A 83 1.08 2.64 -1.11
CA TRP A 83 1.22 1.95 0.16
C TRP A 83 0.96 2.92 1.32
N GLU A 84 -0.16 2.75 2.00
CA GLU A 84 -0.49 3.49 3.22
C GLU A 84 -0.08 2.66 4.43
N LEU A 85 1.17 2.81 4.87
CA LEU A 85 1.73 2.03 5.98
C LEU A 85 1.26 2.48 7.37
N GLY A 86 0.43 3.52 7.45
CA GLY A 86 -0.10 4.04 8.71
C GLY A 86 0.98 4.53 9.67
N TYR A 87 2.07 5.13 9.17
CA TYR A 87 2.90 5.94 10.06
C TYR A 87 1.97 6.98 10.66
N ALA A 88 1.72 6.89 11.96
CA ALA A 88 1.19 8.03 12.67
C ALA A 88 2.16 9.18 12.36
N VAL A 89 1.76 10.12 11.50
CA VAL A 89 2.14 11.51 11.73
C VAL A 89 1.82 11.67 13.20
N ALA A 90 2.82 11.93 14.03
CA ALA A 90 2.61 12.17 15.45
C ALA A 90 1.57 13.28 15.53
N ALA A 91 0.30 12.90 15.59
CA ALA A 91 -0.79 13.78 15.89
C ALA A 91 -0.48 14.08 17.35
N GLU A 92 0.14 15.25 17.54
CA GLU A 92 0.35 15.90 18.81
C GLU A 92 -0.81 15.52 19.70
N ALA A 93 -0.55 14.64 20.67
CA ALA A 93 -1.57 14.25 21.64
C ALA A 93 -2.10 15.58 22.20
N PRO A 94 -3.43 15.82 22.24
CA PRO A 94 -3.90 17.02 22.88
C PRO A 94 -3.42 16.91 24.32
N ALA A 95 -2.47 17.77 24.69
CA ALA A 95 -2.01 17.91 26.05
C ALA A 95 -3.21 18.37 26.86
N VAL A 96 -3.99 17.42 27.38
CA VAL A 96 -5.05 17.69 28.33
C VAL A 96 -4.33 18.14 29.59
N ALA A 97 -4.16 19.45 29.72
CA ALA A 97 -3.69 20.08 30.94
C ALA A 97 -4.59 19.61 32.09
N PRO A 98 -4.04 19.14 33.22
CA PRO A 98 -4.86 18.82 34.38
C PRO A 98 -5.49 20.13 34.86
N ALA A 99 -6.82 20.18 34.80
CA ALA A 99 -7.60 21.28 35.34
C ALA A 99 -7.22 21.50 36.81
N ALA A 100 -6.78 22.72 37.11
CA ALA A 100 -6.51 23.18 38.46
C ALA A 100 -7.76 22.97 39.33
N ALA A 101 -7.60 22.26 40.44
CA ALA A 101 -8.60 22.19 41.50
C ALA A 101 -8.85 23.59 42.07
N PRO A 102 -10.11 23.97 42.40
CA PRO A 102 -10.34 25.16 43.21
C PRO A 102 -9.98 24.81 44.65
N ALA A 103 -9.09 25.60 45.25
CA ALA A 103 -8.93 25.66 46.69
C ALA A 103 -9.73 26.86 47.20
N GLU A 104 -10.55 26.56 48.21
CA GLU A 104 -11.34 27.40 49.14
C GLU A 104 -11.10 28.91 49.17
#